data_AF-A0AAD5RFX7-F1
#
_entry.id   AF-A0AAD5RFX7-F1
#
_cell.length_a   1.000
_cell.length_b   1.000
_cell.length_c   1.000
_cell.angle_alpha   90.00
_cell.angle_beta   90.00
_cell.angle_gamma   90.00
#
_symmetry.space_group_name_H-M   'P 1'
#
loop_
_entity.id
_entity.type
_entity.pdbx_description
1 polymer ?
#
loop_
_entity_poly.entity_id
_entity_poly.type
_entity_poly.pdbx_seq_one_letter_code
_entity_poly.pdbx_strand_id
1 'polypeptide(L)'
;MSPKQTTLSFPRLPPRSTTSSTNPHKVSKKIQPAKPDVLTTRLAKSLSTCRRGAAEGTVSSASTPRRVETDVLMAIKPVHLANIASRQKNHEYRKYRLRDGVERLWFYETRDGGSGRAAITHVAVIPPDIRRTPGTVPTEPFGLGNDDFNAGRKESKFGYPVLELYELVRPVTVGDMKTKWGMGGAPMGWRFLPTGLWVDRWGFADDDEGRTQQLRRVF
;
A
#
# COMPACT_ATOMS: atom_id res chain seq x y z
N MET A 1 -12.48 65.55 1.39
CA MET A 1 -12.46 64.45 0.41
C MET A 1 -12.81 63.17 1.15
N SER A 2 -14.04 62.70 1.02
CA SER A 2 -14.54 61.50 1.72
C SER A 2 -14.62 60.33 0.73
N PRO A 3 -14.22 59.10 1.10
CA PRO A 3 -14.31 57.97 0.19
C PRO A 3 -15.74 57.42 0.16
N LYS A 4 -16.27 57.23 -1.05
CA LYS A 4 -17.55 56.55 -1.31
C LYS A 4 -17.37 55.05 -1.09
N GLN A 5 -18.19 54.45 -0.22
CA GLN A 5 -18.30 53.00 -0.08
C GLN A 5 -19.16 52.44 -1.22
N THR A 6 -18.60 51.48 -1.95
CA THR A 6 -19.31 50.73 -3.00
C THR A 6 -19.78 49.40 -2.41
N THR A 7 -21.08 49.27 -2.21
CA THR A 7 -21.72 48.04 -1.72
C THR A 7 -21.97 47.10 -2.89
N LEU A 8 -21.26 45.96 -2.94
CA LEU A 8 -21.52 44.88 -3.89
C LEU A 8 -22.59 43.93 -3.31
N SER A 9 -23.74 43.86 -3.99
CA SER A 9 -24.85 42.97 -3.66
C SER A 9 -24.64 41.61 -4.34
N PHE A 10 -24.65 40.52 -3.57
CA PHE A 10 -24.58 39.15 -4.07
C PHE A 10 -25.98 38.53 -4.22
N PRO A 11 -26.26 37.77 -5.29
CA PRO A 11 -27.54 37.11 -5.47
C PRO A 11 -27.69 35.89 -4.55
N ARG A 12 -28.89 35.78 -3.97
CA ARG A 12 -29.33 34.74 -3.03
C ARG A 12 -29.66 33.44 -3.79
N LEU A 13 -28.96 32.34 -3.46
CA LEU A 13 -29.29 31.00 -3.98
C LEU A 13 -30.52 30.42 -3.26
N PRO A 14 -31.38 29.65 -3.95
CA PRO A 14 -32.54 29.01 -3.35
C PRO A 14 -32.18 27.77 -2.51
N PRO A 15 -32.99 27.43 -1.48
CA PRO A 15 -32.75 26.29 -0.61
C PRO A 15 -33.03 24.95 -1.31
N ARG A 16 -32.19 23.96 -0.99
CA ARG A 16 -32.25 22.58 -1.49
C ARG A 16 -33.30 21.78 -0.70
N SER A 17 -34.28 21.23 -1.38
CA SER A 17 -35.31 20.37 -0.80
C SER A 17 -34.73 19.02 -0.37
N THR A 18 -34.95 18.69 0.91
CA THR A 18 -34.68 17.39 1.52
C THR A 18 -35.86 16.45 1.27
N THR A 19 -35.62 15.27 0.70
CA THR A 19 -36.55 14.14 0.80
C THR A 19 -35.83 12.93 1.39
N SER A 20 -36.15 12.68 2.65
CA SER A 20 -36.01 11.42 3.35
C SER A 20 -36.93 10.38 2.72
N SER A 21 -36.40 9.20 2.36
CA SER A 21 -37.23 8.03 2.08
C SER A 21 -36.70 6.83 2.86
N THR A 22 -37.59 6.36 3.72
CA THR A 22 -37.51 5.29 4.71
C THR A 22 -37.57 3.90 4.07
N ASN A 23 -36.64 3.03 4.46
CA ASN A 23 -36.81 1.57 4.42
C ASN A 23 -37.81 1.12 5.49
N PRO A 24 -38.60 0.06 5.22
CA PRO A 24 -38.68 -0.99 6.25
C PRO A 24 -38.80 -2.44 5.73
N HIS A 25 -38.30 -3.35 6.58
CA HIS A 25 -38.56 -4.80 6.67
C HIS A 25 -37.97 -5.69 5.56
N LYS A 26 -37.36 -6.86 5.84
CA LYS A 26 -37.93 -7.96 6.61
C LYS A 26 -36.85 -8.98 7.03
N VAL A 27 -36.91 -9.38 8.30
CA VAL A 27 -36.23 -10.55 8.88
C VAL A 27 -36.88 -11.82 8.35
N SER A 28 -36.07 -12.82 7.98
CA SER A 28 -36.50 -14.22 8.05
C SER A 28 -35.30 -15.15 8.20
N LYS A 29 -35.21 -15.77 9.38
CA LYS A 29 -34.34 -16.89 9.71
C LYS A 29 -34.85 -18.15 8.99
N LYS A 30 -33.94 -18.96 8.44
CA LYS A 30 -34.22 -20.38 8.22
C LYS A 30 -33.00 -21.21 8.57
N ILE A 31 -33.06 -21.80 9.77
CA ILE A 31 -32.21 -22.87 10.26
C ILE A 31 -32.76 -24.18 9.68
N GLN A 32 -31.89 -25.05 9.18
CA GLN A 32 -32.20 -26.46 8.98
C GLN A 32 -31.02 -27.35 9.46
N PRO A 33 -31.32 -28.60 9.87
CA PRO A 33 -30.67 -29.24 11.01
C PRO A 33 -29.55 -30.23 10.66
N ALA A 34 -28.66 -30.43 11.64
CA ALA A 34 -27.69 -31.51 11.69
C ALA A 34 -28.30 -32.82 12.24
N LYS A 35 -27.82 -33.97 11.73
CA LYS A 35 -27.91 -35.33 12.31
C LYS A 35 -26.79 -36.20 11.71
N PRO A 36 -26.45 -37.36 12.30
CA PRO A 36 -25.82 -37.50 13.60
C PRO A 36 -24.53 -38.35 13.54
N ASP A 37 -23.79 -38.24 14.65
CA ASP A 37 -22.60 -38.98 15.03
C ASP A 37 -22.86 -40.49 15.18
N VAL A 38 -21.96 -41.33 14.67
CA VAL A 38 -21.89 -42.78 14.97
C VAL A 38 -20.46 -43.12 15.36
N LEU A 39 -20.31 -43.30 16.67
CA LEU A 39 -19.17 -43.89 17.36
C LEU A 39 -19.07 -45.39 17.01
N THR A 40 -17.88 -45.91 16.69
CA THR A 40 -17.51 -47.30 17.00
C THR A 40 -15.99 -47.54 16.87
N THR A 41 -15.38 -47.76 18.04
CA THR A 41 -14.46 -48.86 18.37
C THR A 41 -13.01 -48.91 17.83
N ARG A 42 -12.10 -48.55 18.76
CA ARG A 42 -10.89 -49.25 19.26
C ARG A 42 -9.85 -49.90 18.30
N LEU A 43 -8.59 -49.59 18.68
CA LEU A 43 -7.46 -50.48 19.01
C LEU A 43 -6.30 -50.67 18.01
N ALA A 44 -5.11 -50.40 18.58
CA ALA A 44 -3.81 -51.04 18.38
C ALA A 44 -2.91 -50.67 17.18
N LYS A 45 -1.77 -50.07 17.57
CA LYS A 45 -0.38 -50.42 17.23
C LYS A 45 -0.11 -51.02 15.85
N SER A 46 0.73 -50.33 15.07
CA SER A 46 1.93 -50.98 14.53
C SER A 46 3.00 -49.96 14.13
N LEU A 47 4.24 -50.24 14.56
CA LEU A 47 5.48 -49.62 14.12
C LEU A 47 5.87 -50.19 12.75
N SER A 48 6.20 -49.35 11.78
CA SER A 48 7.00 -49.78 10.62
C SER A 48 7.70 -48.61 9.90
N THR A 49 8.98 -48.48 10.24
CA THR A 49 10.13 -48.43 9.33
C THR A 49 10.17 -47.41 8.17
N CYS A 50 11.19 -46.57 8.24
CA CYS A 50 11.74 -45.72 7.19
C CYS A 50 11.89 -46.43 5.83
N ARG A 51 11.47 -45.77 4.74
CA ARG A 51 12.01 -46.02 3.40
C ARG A 51 12.37 -44.71 2.71
N ARG A 52 13.63 -44.70 2.24
CA ARG A 52 14.30 -43.66 1.45
C ARG A 52 13.52 -43.41 0.16
N GLY A 53 13.14 -42.16 -0.09
CA GLY A 53 12.78 -41.67 -1.42
C GLY A 53 14.00 -41.03 -2.05
N ALA A 54 14.60 -41.71 -3.02
CA ALA A 54 15.57 -41.12 -3.93
C ALA A 54 14.87 -40.04 -4.76
N ALA A 55 15.57 -38.92 -4.93
CA ALA A 55 15.18 -37.81 -5.77
C ALA A 55 15.12 -38.24 -7.24
N GLU A 56 14.06 -37.87 -7.95
CA GLU A 56 14.09 -37.77 -9.40
C GLU A 56 13.33 -36.53 -9.85
N GLY A 57 13.98 -35.79 -10.75
CA GLY A 57 13.84 -34.35 -10.93
C GLY A 57 12.47 -33.89 -11.41
N THR A 58 11.93 -32.91 -10.70
CA THR A 58 10.87 -32.04 -11.20
C THR A 58 11.47 -31.10 -12.24
N VAL A 59 11.04 -31.25 -13.49
CA VAL A 59 11.20 -30.20 -14.51
C VAL A 59 10.34 -29.02 -14.03
N SER A 60 10.95 -28.03 -13.40
CA SER A 60 10.22 -26.87 -12.89
C SER A 60 9.71 -26.05 -14.07
N SER A 61 8.38 -26.04 -14.22
CA SER A 61 7.65 -24.98 -14.92
C SER A 61 8.22 -23.61 -14.54
N ALA A 62 8.33 -22.69 -15.51
CA ALA A 62 8.91 -21.37 -15.37
C ALA A 62 8.58 -20.74 -14.01
N SER A 63 9.55 -20.77 -13.09
CA SER A 63 9.33 -20.38 -11.71
C SER A 63 9.04 -18.88 -11.69
N THR A 64 7.86 -18.50 -11.21
CA THR A 64 7.55 -17.09 -11.00
C THR A 64 8.64 -16.50 -10.11
N PRO A 65 9.25 -15.36 -10.48
CA PRO A 65 10.33 -14.80 -9.68
C PRO A 65 9.85 -14.57 -8.25
N ARG A 66 10.62 -15.07 -7.28
CA ARG A 66 10.33 -14.93 -5.86
C ARG A 66 10.10 -13.46 -5.53
N ARG A 67 9.06 -13.18 -4.74
CA ARG A 67 8.65 -11.83 -4.34
C ARG A 67 8.80 -11.67 -2.83
N VAL A 68 9.05 -10.44 -2.40
CA VAL A 68 9.10 -10.04 -0.99
C VAL A 68 7.74 -9.45 -0.62
N GLU A 69 6.95 -10.17 0.16
CA GLU A 69 5.56 -9.81 0.45
C GLU A 69 5.42 -8.64 1.44
N THR A 70 6.50 -8.30 2.15
CA THR A 70 6.57 -7.14 3.05
C THR A 70 6.83 -5.82 2.29
N ASP A 71 7.15 -5.89 0.98
CA ASP A 71 7.59 -4.75 0.18
C ASP A 71 6.73 -4.59 -1.09
N VAL A 72 6.07 -3.44 -1.22
CA VAL A 72 5.17 -3.14 -2.34
C VAL A 72 5.71 -2.01 -3.20
N LEU A 73 5.86 -2.27 -4.50
CA LEU A 73 6.14 -1.25 -5.51
C LEU A 73 4.86 -0.62 -6.05
N MET A 74 4.82 0.71 -6.10
CA MET A 74 3.71 1.46 -6.68
C MET A 74 4.16 2.79 -7.29
N ALA A 75 3.37 3.28 -8.26
CA ALA A 75 3.58 4.61 -8.83
C ALA A 75 3.11 5.73 -7.88
N ILE A 76 3.82 6.86 -7.92
CA ILE A 76 3.48 8.11 -7.24
C ILE A 76 3.83 9.31 -8.13
N LYS A 77 3.01 10.37 -8.06
CA LYS A 77 3.29 11.63 -8.75
C LYS A 77 4.37 12.44 -8.02
N PRO A 78 5.23 13.20 -8.72
CA PRO A 78 6.27 14.02 -8.10
C PRO A 78 5.76 14.95 -7.00
N VAL A 79 4.62 15.62 -7.22
CA VAL A 79 4.01 16.52 -6.21
C VAL A 79 3.66 15.81 -4.90
N HIS A 80 3.13 14.59 -4.97
CA HIS A 80 2.78 13.83 -3.76
C HIS A 80 4.02 13.32 -3.05
N LEU A 81 5.03 12.88 -3.81
CA LEU A 81 6.30 12.46 -3.27
C LEU A 81 7.03 13.61 -2.56
N ALA A 82 7.06 14.80 -3.16
CA ALA A 82 7.63 16.00 -2.56
C ALA A 82 6.91 16.40 -1.26
N ASN A 83 5.58 16.28 -1.22
CA ASN A 83 4.81 16.55 -0.01
C ASN A 83 5.11 15.53 1.11
N ILE A 84 5.38 14.26 0.76
CA ILE A 84 5.80 13.25 1.74
C ILE A 84 7.23 13.57 2.23
N ALA A 85 8.16 13.84 1.31
CA ALA A 85 9.55 14.14 1.63
C ALA A 85 9.71 15.39 2.53
N SER A 86 8.86 16.40 2.35
CA SER A 86 8.80 17.59 3.20
C SER A 86 7.97 17.40 4.49
N ARG A 87 7.51 16.17 4.77
CA ARG A 87 6.61 15.79 5.88
C ARG A 87 5.26 16.53 5.92
N GLN A 88 4.90 17.30 4.90
CA GLN A 88 3.59 17.93 4.81
C GLN A 88 2.47 16.90 4.59
N LYS A 89 2.78 15.77 3.95
CA LYS A 89 1.88 14.63 3.77
C LYS A 89 2.40 13.44 4.59
N ASN A 90 1.69 13.10 5.66
CA ASN A 90 2.10 12.05 6.60
C ASN A 90 1.42 10.68 6.37
N HIS A 91 0.47 10.60 5.43
CA HIS A 91 -0.17 9.35 5.03
C HIS A 91 -0.17 9.18 3.52
N GLU A 92 0.06 7.96 3.03
CA GLU A 92 -0.23 7.58 1.65
C GLU A 92 -1.67 7.04 1.55
N TYR A 93 -2.44 7.47 0.56
CA TYR A 93 -3.87 7.12 0.44
C TYR A 93 -4.17 6.27 -0.79
N ARG A 94 -4.87 5.15 -0.62
CA ARG A 94 -5.24 4.23 -1.73
C ARG A 94 -6.71 3.81 -1.69
N LYS A 95 -7.26 3.53 -2.88
CA LYS A 95 -8.60 2.95 -3.04
C LYS A 95 -8.66 1.48 -2.62
N TYR A 96 -7.56 0.75 -2.81
CA TYR A 96 -7.40 -0.66 -2.48
C TYR A 96 -6.66 -0.85 -1.15
N ARG A 97 -6.91 -2.00 -0.52
CA ARG A 97 -6.21 -2.43 0.70
C ARG A 97 -4.96 -3.22 0.32
N LEU A 98 -3.81 -2.82 0.83
CA LEU A 98 -2.59 -3.64 0.88
C LEU A 98 -2.76 -4.81 1.87
N ARG A 99 -2.03 -5.90 1.64
CA ARG A 99 -2.00 -7.05 2.55
C ARG A 99 -1.44 -6.66 3.92
N ASP A 100 -1.88 -7.37 4.95
CA ASP A 100 -1.29 -7.26 6.29
C ASP A 100 0.15 -7.79 6.28
N GLY A 101 1.03 -7.16 7.06
CA GLY A 101 2.47 -7.43 7.03
C GLY A 101 3.25 -6.66 5.96
N VAL A 102 2.60 -5.85 5.11
CA VAL A 102 3.34 -4.89 4.28
C VAL A 102 3.93 -3.80 5.17
N GLU A 103 5.25 -3.64 5.09
CA GLU A 103 6.08 -2.76 5.91
C GLU A 103 6.69 -1.62 5.07
N ARG A 104 6.86 -1.81 3.76
CA ARG A 104 7.58 -0.87 2.90
C ARG A 104 6.85 -0.59 1.60
N LEU A 105 6.78 0.70 1.25
CA LEU A 105 6.25 1.19 -0.01
C LEU A 105 7.40 1.74 -0.86
N TRP A 106 7.71 1.04 -1.95
CA TRP A 106 8.66 1.48 -2.95
C TRP A 106 7.95 2.37 -3.96
N PHE A 107 8.42 3.60 -4.09
CA PHE A 107 7.82 4.61 -4.93
C PHE A 107 8.53 4.73 -6.27
N TYR A 108 7.82 4.35 -7.32
CA TYR A 108 8.14 4.74 -8.70
C TYR A 108 7.59 6.15 -8.96
N GLU A 109 8.49 7.11 -9.10
CA GLU A 109 8.15 8.49 -9.42
C GLU A 109 7.81 8.63 -10.90
N THR A 110 6.56 8.99 -11.19
CA THR A 110 6.06 9.10 -12.57
C THR A 110 6.57 10.36 -13.27
N ARG A 111 6.57 10.35 -14.60
CA ARG A 111 6.82 11.54 -15.43
C ARG A 111 5.50 12.27 -15.70
N ASP A 112 5.03 13.07 -14.75
CA ASP A 112 3.78 13.83 -14.89
C ASP A 112 4.08 15.24 -15.43
N GLY A 113 3.41 15.65 -16.51
CA GLY A 113 3.64 16.96 -17.14
C GLY A 113 5.08 17.21 -17.61
N GLY A 114 5.84 16.16 -17.94
CA GLY A 114 7.26 16.25 -18.31
C GLY A 114 8.23 16.37 -17.13
N SER A 115 7.71 16.50 -15.91
CA SER A 115 8.47 16.55 -14.66
C SER A 115 8.49 15.17 -13.96
N GLY A 116 9.57 14.84 -13.28
CA GLY A 116 9.72 13.61 -12.52
C GLY A 116 10.69 12.60 -13.14
N ARG A 117 11.19 11.69 -12.29
CA ARG A 117 12.38 10.86 -12.61
C ARG A 117 12.12 9.60 -13.43
N ALA A 118 10.87 9.15 -13.59
CA ALA A 118 10.55 7.89 -14.28
C ALA A 118 11.38 6.69 -13.77
N ALA A 119 11.51 6.61 -12.44
CA ALA A 119 12.37 5.65 -11.75
C ALA A 119 11.80 5.33 -10.37
N ILE A 120 12.19 4.19 -9.80
CA ILE A 120 12.02 3.94 -8.37
C ILE A 120 13.06 4.78 -7.64
N THR A 121 12.59 5.62 -6.73
CA THR A 121 13.45 6.65 -6.14
C THR A 121 13.41 6.66 -4.62
N HIS A 122 12.31 6.21 -4.02
CA HIS A 122 12.15 6.25 -2.57
C HIS A 122 11.53 4.98 -2.02
N VAL A 123 11.77 4.76 -0.74
CA VAL A 123 11.17 3.70 0.07
C VAL A 123 10.60 4.33 1.32
N ALA A 124 9.28 4.24 1.50
CA ALA A 124 8.62 4.63 2.74
C ALA A 124 8.42 3.43 3.65
N VAL A 125 8.71 3.59 4.94
CA VAL A 125 8.39 2.61 5.97
C VAL A 125 7.02 2.92 6.55
N ILE A 126 6.19 1.89 6.68
CA ILE A 126 4.85 1.95 7.25
C ILE A 126 4.72 0.87 8.35
N PRO A 127 3.81 1.03 9.33
CA PRO A 127 3.53 -0.04 10.28
C PRO A 127 2.97 -1.28 9.55
N PRO A 128 3.29 -2.52 9.96
CA PRO A 128 2.83 -3.75 9.27
C PRO A 128 1.33 -4.02 9.40
N ASP A 129 0.68 -3.46 10.41
CA ASP A 129 -0.68 -3.79 10.86
C ASP A 129 -1.62 -2.56 10.92
N ILE A 130 -1.08 -1.34 10.94
CA ILE A 130 -1.90 -0.13 11.02
C ILE A 130 -2.38 0.31 9.63
N ARG A 131 -3.71 0.39 9.47
CA ARG A 131 -4.40 0.83 8.26
C ARG A 131 -5.52 1.77 8.67
N ARG A 132 -5.46 3.04 8.26
CA ARG A 132 -6.49 4.03 8.61
C ARG A 132 -7.63 3.98 7.61
N THR A 133 -8.85 4.10 8.10
CA THR A 133 -10.07 4.33 7.31
C THR A 133 -10.58 5.76 7.53
N PRO A 134 -11.49 6.28 6.68
CA PRO A 134 -12.08 7.60 6.89
C PRO A 134 -12.60 7.76 8.33
N GLY A 135 -12.21 8.84 8.99
CA GLY A 135 -12.57 9.19 10.37
C GLY A 135 -11.56 8.72 11.42
N THR A 136 -10.53 7.96 11.02
CA THR A 136 -9.56 7.36 11.97
C THR A 136 -8.14 7.91 11.85
N VAL A 137 -7.86 8.77 10.85
CA VAL A 137 -6.55 9.42 10.72
C VAL A 137 -6.42 10.50 11.80
N PRO A 138 -5.34 10.53 12.59
CA PRO A 138 -5.11 11.60 13.55
C PRO A 138 -5.06 12.98 12.88
N THR A 139 -5.65 13.99 13.51
CA THR A 139 -5.59 15.39 13.05
C THR A 139 -4.24 16.03 13.38
N GLU A 140 -3.56 15.55 14.42
CA GLU A 140 -2.23 16.00 14.82
C GLU A 140 -1.21 14.84 14.78
N PRO A 141 0.01 15.05 14.23
CA PRO A 141 0.43 16.27 13.52
C PRO A 141 -0.35 16.47 12.21
N PHE A 142 -0.51 17.73 11.81
CA PHE A 142 -1.14 18.09 10.52
C PHE A 142 -0.56 17.26 9.35
N GLY A 143 -1.45 16.85 8.45
CA GLY A 143 -1.09 16.12 7.24
C GLY A 143 -2.01 16.47 6.07
N LEU A 144 -1.41 16.79 4.92
CA LEU A 144 -2.13 17.13 3.71
C LEU A 144 -3.09 16.02 3.28
N GLY A 145 -4.38 16.36 3.30
CA GLY A 145 -5.48 15.48 2.94
C GLY A 145 -6.04 14.65 4.09
N ASN A 146 -5.56 14.80 5.33
CA ASN A 146 -6.11 14.10 6.50
C ASN A 146 -7.60 14.46 6.70
N ASP A 147 -7.93 15.75 6.74
CA ASP A 147 -9.31 16.21 6.94
C ASP A 147 -10.23 15.80 5.80
N ASP A 148 -9.78 15.92 4.55
CA ASP A 148 -10.53 15.48 3.38
C ASP A 148 -10.77 13.96 3.39
N PHE A 149 -9.75 13.18 3.77
CA PHE A 149 -9.88 11.74 3.90
C PHE A 149 -10.85 11.36 5.01
N ASN A 150 -10.73 12.00 6.18
CA ASN A 150 -11.58 11.72 7.33
C ASN A 150 -13.04 12.10 7.09
N ALA A 151 -13.27 13.20 6.37
CA ALA A 151 -14.61 13.62 5.95
C ALA A 151 -15.19 12.79 4.80
N GLY A 152 -14.49 11.75 4.31
CA GLY A 152 -14.94 10.92 3.19
C GLY A 152 -14.97 11.65 1.85
N ARG A 153 -14.25 12.77 1.72
CA ARG A 153 -14.18 13.60 0.49
C ARG A 153 -13.14 13.09 -0.51
N LYS A 154 -12.35 12.08 -0.14
CA LYS A 154 -11.41 11.38 -1.02
C LYS A 154 -12.00 10.06 -1.51
N GLU A 155 -11.71 9.70 -2.74
CA GLU A 155 -12.07 8.38 -3.28
C GLU A 155 -11.27 7.23 -2.63
N SER A 156 -10.14 7.54 -2.00
CA SER A 156 -9.31 6.58 -1.28
C SER A 156 -10.04 6.06 -0.04
N LYS A 157 -9.85 4.77 0.26
CA LYS A 157 -10.50 4.07 1.38
C LYS A 157 -9.53 3.73 2.51
N PHE A 158 -8.23 3.74 2.22
CA PHE A 158 -7.17 3.35 3.15
C PHE A 158 -6.07 4.41 3.19
N GLY A 159 -5.62 4.74 4.40
CA GLY A 159 -4.49 5.61 4.69
C GLY A 159 -3.37 4.85 5.40
N TYR A 160 -2.16 4.97 4.88
CA TYR A 160 -0.96 4.30 5.38
C TYR A 160 -0.04 5.36 6.01
N PRO A 161 0.15 5.35 7.33
CA PRO A 161 1.07 6.27 7.99
C PRO A 161 2.49 6.06 7.47
N VAL A 162 3.15 7.13 7.05
CA VAL A 162 4.56 7.11 6.63
C VAL A 162 5.41 7.44 7.84
N LEU A 163 6.15 6.45 8.36
CA LEU A 163 6.99 6.60 9.54
C LEU A 163 8.37 7.16 9.17
N GLU A 164 8.95 6.60 8.12
CA GLU A 164 10.28 6.96 7.63
C GLU A 164 10.25 7.03 6.11
N LEU A 165 11.15 7.82 5.55
CA LEU A 165 11.35 7.89 4.11
C LEU A 165 12.84 7.83 3.80
N TYR A 166 13.19 6.93 2.88
CA TYR A 166 14.52 6.79 2.34
C TYR A 166 14.51 7.15 0.86
N GLU A 167 15.57 7.78 0.39
CA GLU A 167 15.83 8.00 -1.02
C GLU A 167 16.94 7.08 -1.49
N LEU A 168 16.75 6.43 -2.64
CA LEU A 168 17.77 5.63 -3.28
C LEU A 168 18.87 6.54 -3.82
N VAL A 169 20.12 6.31 -3.40
CA VAL A 169 21.30 7.02 -3.90
C VAL A 169 21.42 6.85 -5.41
N ARG A 170 21.08 5.66 -5.92
CA ARG A 170 20.99 5.35 -7.35
C ARG A 170 19.56 4.93 -7.71
N PRO A 171 18.74 5.84 -8.27
CA PRO A 171 17.39 5.52 -8.70
C PRO A 171 17.36 4.35 -9.69
N VAL A 172 16.30 3.56 -9.63
CA VAL A 172 16.11 2.38 -10.50
C VAL A 172 15.24 2.76 -11.68
N THR A 173 15.85 2.88 -12.86
CA THR A 173 15.14 3.29 -14.08
C THR A 173 14.27 2.16 -14.65
N VAL A 174 13.32 2.49 -15.52
CA VAL A 174 12.55 1.47 -16.27
C VAL A 174 13.46 0.54 -17.08
N GLY A 175 14.58 1.05 -17.59
CA GLY A 175 15.60 0.25 -18.27
C GLY A 175 16.18 -0.80 -17.34
N ASP A 176 16.66 -0.39 -16.16
CA ASP A 176 17.18 -1.31 -15.13
C ASP A 176 16.13 -2.33 -14.70
N MET A 177 14.88 -1.89 -14.47
CA MET A 177 13.75 -2.77 -14.13
C MET A 177 13.60 -3.93 -15.12
N LYS A 178 13.69 -3.63 -16.42
CA LYS A 178 13.57 -4.61 -17.50
C LYS A 178 14.79 -5.52 -17.59
N THR A 179 15.98 -4.93 -17.61
CA THR A 179 17.22 -5.66 -17.94
C THR A 179 17.78 -6.45 -16.76
N LYS A 180 17.68 -5.93 -15.53
CA LYS A 180 18.29 -6.55 -14.34
C LYS A 180 17.35 -7.47 -13.57
N TRP A 181 16.05 -7.15 -13.56
CA TRP A 181 15.06 -7.88 -12.74
C TRP A 181 13.86 -8.40 -13.53
N GLY A 182 13.93 -8.40 -14.87
CA GLY A 182 12.92 -9.00 -15.74
C GLY A 182 11.52 -8.40 -15.57
N MET A 183 11.41 -7.14 -15.15
CA MET A 183 10.13 -6.50 -14.91
C MET A 183 9.55 -5.95 -16.21
N GLY A 184 8.23 -6.04 -16.40
CA GLY A 184 7.54 -5.54 -17.60
C GLY A 184 7.52 -4.02 -17.79
N GLY A 185 8.21 -3.24 -16.94
CA GLY A 185 8.25 -1.77 -16.98
C GLY A 185 7.60 -1.09 -15.78
N ALA A 186 7.22 0.17 -15.96
CA ALA A 186 6.64 1.01 -14.91
C ALA A 186 5.39 0.36 -14.27
N PRO A 187 5.18 0.53 -12.95
CA PRO A 187 4.02 -0.04 -12.29
C PRO A 187 2.74 0.72 -12.67
N MET A 188 1.78 0.01 -13.26
CA MET A 188 0.42 0.54 -13.55
C MET A 188 -0.53 0.46 -12.34
N GLY A 189 -0.09 -0.20 -11.27
CA GLY A 189 -0.84 -0.42 -10.04
C GLY A 189 0.14 -0.64 -8.88
N TRP A 190 -0.16 -1.62 -8.02
CA TRP A 190 0.81 -2.10 -7.03
C TRP A 190 1.24 -3.53 -7.36
N ARG A 191 2.44 -3.92 -6.92
CA ARG A 191 2.94 -5.31 -6.96
C ARG A 191 3.96 -5.53 -5.86
N PHE A 192 4.09 -6.75 -5.37
CA PHE A 192 5.21 -7.09 -4.49
C PHE A 192 6.54 -7.02 -5.23
N LEU A 193 7.58 -6.58 -4.51
CA LEU A 193 8.91 -6.35 -5.05
C LEU A 193 9.59 -7.69 -5.39
N PRO A 194 10.27 -7.82 -6.54
CA PRO A 194 11.12 -8.98 -6.82
C PRO A 194 12.24 -9.12 -5.80
N THR A 195 12.55 -10.34 -5.36
CA THR A 195 13.62 -10.59 -4.37
C THR A 195 14.96 -10.06 -4.83
N GLY A 196 15.32 -10.19 -6.11
CA GLY A 196 16.59 -9.67 -6.62
C GLY A 196 16.73 -8.15 -6.53
N LEU A 197 15.62 -7.41 -6.71
CA LEU A 197 15.62 -5.95 -6.55
C LEU A 197 15.69 -5.56 -5.08
N TRP A 198 14.96 -6.27 -4.22
CA TRP A 198 15.03 -6.07 -2.78
C TRP A 198 16.44 -6.30 -2.24
N VAL A 199 17.07 -7.41 -2.61
CA VAL A 199 18.45 -7.74 -2.19
C VAL A 199 19.42 -6.66 -2.66
N ASP A 200 19.40 -6.29 -3.95
CA ASP A 200 20.31 -5.27 -4.52
C ASP A 200 20.21 -3.88 -3.88
N ARG A 201 19.01 -3.48 -3.41
CA ARG A 201 18.72 -2.10 -2.97
C ARG A 201 18.41 -1.93 -1.49
N TRP A 202 18.19 -3.03 -0.77
CA TRP A 202 17.76 -3.02 0.63
C TRP A 202 18.38 -4.16 1.45
N GLY A 203 18.47 -5.36 0.89
CA GLY A 203 18.69 -6.61 1.61
C GLY A 203 20.10 -6.93 2.11
N PHE A 204 21.05 -5.98 2.05
CA PHE A 204 22.44 -6.21 2.51
C PHE A 204 22.83 -5.42 3.76
N ALA A 205 21.89 -4.74 4.39
CA ALA A 205 22.19 -3.92 5.56
C ALA A 205 22.00 -4.69 6.86
N ASP A 206 22.88 -5.66 7.13
CA ASP A 206 23.07 -6.18 8.49
C ASP A 206 23.87 -5.16 9.35
N ASP A 207 24.51 -4.17 8.71
CA ASP A 207 25.07 -2.98 9.33
C ASP A 207 24.47 -1.68 8.76
N ASP A 208 24.49 -0.61 9.56
CA ASP A 208 23.99 0.70 9.14
C ASP A 208 24.86 1.31 8.01
N GLU A 209 26.14 0.96 7.93
CA GLU A 209 27.07 1.47 6.92
C GLU A 209 26.69 1.04 5.51
N GLY A 210 26.41 -0.26 5.28
CA GLY A 210 25.96 -0.76 3.99
C GLY A 210 24.64 -0.14 3.54
N ARG A 211 23.74 0.16 4.48
CA ARG A 211 22.46 0.85 4.20
C ARG A 211 22.69 2.26 3.66
N THR A 212 23.59 3.02 4.27
CA THR A 212 23.83 4.43 3.90
C THR A 212 24.44 4.60 2.50
N GLN A 213 25.14 3.58 1.98
CA GLN A 213 25.68 3.62 0.61
C GLN A 213 24.59 3.48 -0.47
N GLN A 214 23.49 2.81 -0.14
CA GLN A 214 22.39 2.56 -1.08
C GLN A 214 21.22 3.53 -0.89
N LEU A 215 21.01 3.98 0.35
CA LEU A 215 19.86 4.74 0.78
C LEU A 215 20.30 5.94 1.61
N ARG A 216 19.77 7.11 1.28
CA ARG A 216 19.82 8.29 2.13
C ARG A 216 18.53 8.38 2.93
N ARG A 217 18.62 8.36 4.25
CA ARG A 217 17.45 8.66 5.10
C ARG A 217 17.05 10.12 4.89
N VAL A 218 15.80 10.34 4.51
CA VAL A 218 15.20 11.68 4.43
C VAL A 218 14.73 12.09 5.82
N PHE A 219 14.03 11.19 6.51
CA PHE A 219 13.52 11.43 7.86
C PHE A 219 13.15 10.16 8.62
#